data_AF-A0A4U0HGW2-F1
#
_entry.id   AF-A0A4U0HGW2-F1
#
_cell.length_a   1.000
_cell.length_b   1.000
_cell.length_c   1.000
_cell.angle_alpha   90.00
_cell.angle_beta   90.00
_cell.angle_gamma   90.00
#
_symmetry.space_group_name_H-M   'P 1'
#
loop_
_entity.id
_entity.type
_entity.pdbx_description
1 polymer ?
#
loop_
_entity_poly.entity_id
_entity_poly.type
_entity_poly.pdbx_seq_one_letter_code
_entity_poly.pdbx_strand_id
1 'polypeptide(L)'
;MDRTTPAVNILPVPASKFRPVGGGPGCPYRTGEWTRQRCIWRPSNRCWLSGKRYVESVNKPQTVDEYLESFPEEASRRLAELRQLSRTQVPQADEGLKWGSPAYSLDGTIMFIFAGYQQHANFVFTPSTLQAFTAELAGFQTGKGSIKLPYSGPVPTELLGRMTAHRIREFREDGVLWM
;
A
#
# COMPACT_ATOMS: atom_id res chain seq x y z
N MET A 1 -19.17 13.04 -48.75
CA MET A 1 -19.31 12.61 -47.34
C MET A 1 -17.89 12.28 -46.90
N ASP A 2 -17.20 12.97 -46.00
CA ASP A 2 -17.68 13.72 -44.84
C ASP A 2 -16.62 14.75 -44.43
N ARG A 3 -17.11 15.89 -43.94
CA ARG A 3 -16.52 17.07 -43.28
C ARG A 3 -14.99 17.19 -43.15
N THR A 4 -14.41 18.08 -43.95
CA THR A 4 -13.22 18.87 -43.59
C THR A 4 -13.58 19.91 -42.53
N THR A 5 -13.15 19.69 -41.29
CA THR A 5 -13.28 20.66 -40.18
C THR A 5 -12.39 21.88 -40.43
N PRO A 6 -12.91 23.12 -40.41
CA PRO A 6 -12.05 24.30 -40.46
C PRO A 6 -11.32 24.48 -39.13
N ALA A 7 -10.00 24.66 -39.21
CA ALA A 7 -9.14 25.01 -38.08
C ALA A 7 -9.64 26.31 -37.43
N VAL A 8 -10.09 26.22 -36.18
CA VAL A 8 -10.43 27.40 -35.37
C VAL A 8 -9.14 28.08 -34.97
N ASN A 9 -8.88 29.21 -35.63
CA ASN A 9 -7.75 30.09 -35.36
C ASN A 9 -7.99 30.80 -34.01
N ILE A 10 -7.42 30.26 -32.92
CA ILE A 10 -7.46 30.89 -31.60
C ILE A 10 -6.46 32.06 -31.62
N LEU A 11 -6.98 33.26 -31.87
CA LEU A 11 -6.21 34.48 -31.71
C LEU A 11 -5.89 34.70 -30.22
N PRO A 12 -4.64 35.07 -29.88
CA PRO A 12 -4.25 35.32 -28.50
C PRO A 12 -5.00 36.54 -27.93
N VAL A 13 -5.56 36.38 -26.74
CA VAL A 13 -6.28 37.46 -26.03
C VAL A 13 -5.26 38.52 -25.58
N PRO A 14 -5.49 39.81 -25.89
CA PRO A 14 -4.58 40.88 -25.49
C PRO A 14 -4.49 41.00 -23.96
N ALA A 15 -3.28 41.22 -23.46
CA ALA A 15 -2.92 41.28 -22.04
C ALA A 15 -3.64 42.39 -21.23
N SER A 16 -4.46 43.23 -21.86
CA SER A 16 -5.22 44.32 -21.23
C SER A 16 -6.42 43.87 -20.38
N LYS A 17 -6.72 42.56 -20.32
CA LYS A 17 -7.81 42.01 -19.50
C LYS A 17 -7.39 41.44 -18.14
N PHE A 18 -6.10 41.40 -17.81
CA PHE A 18 -5.64 40.99 -16.49
C PHE A 18 -5.47 42.21 -15.59
N ARG A 19 -6.39 42.39 -14.63
CA ARG A 19 -6.19 43.38 -13.54
C ARG A 19 -5.28 42.80 -12.47
N PRO A 20 -4.27 43.54 -11.99
CA PRO A 20 -3.45 43.11 -10.87
C PRO A 20 -4.22 43.20 -9.55
N VAL A 21 -4.11 42.16 -8.72
CA VAL A 21 -4.57 42.16 -7.34
C VAL A 21 -3.51 42.88 -6.51
N GLY A 22 -3.91 43.97 -5.83
CA GLY A 22 -3.01 44.86 -5.11
C GLY A 22 -2.29 44.19 -3.94
N GLY A 23 -0.96 44.31 -3.92
CA GLY A 23 -0.10 43.95 -2.78
C GLY A 23 0.01 45.12 -1.80
N GLY A 24 -0.12 44.82 -0.50
CA GLY A 24 0.10 45.75 0.60
C GLY A 24 1.60 46.11 0.80
N PRO A 25 1.89 47.15 1.60
CA PRO A 25 3.18 47.83 1.61
C PRO A 25 4.22 47.08 2.44
N GLY A 26 5.38 46.81 1.85
CA GLY A 26 6.49 46.23 2.61
C GLY A 26 7.73 45.75 1.87
N CYS A 27 7.94 46.07 0.59
CA CYS A 27 9.18 45.69 -0.11
C CYS A 27 9.71 46.83 -0.98
N PRO A 28 10.86 47.43 -0.66
CA PRO A 28 11.51 48.41 -1.51
C PRO A 28 12.53 47.70 -2.38
N TYR A 29 12.22 47.36 -3.64
CA TYR A 29 13.31 47.09 -4.59
C TYR A 29 13.09 47.80 -5.92
N ARG A 30 13.70 48.99 -5.92
CA ARG A 30 14.23 49.75 -7.03
C ARG A 30 15.16 48.85 -7.88
N THR A 31 14.88 48.83 -9.18
CA THR A 31 15.75 48.60 -10.36
C THR A 31 17.14 48.00 -10.15
N GLY A 32 17.45 46.91 -10.85
CA GLY A 32 18.83 46.49 -11.11
C GLY A 32 18.96 45.02 -11.48
N GLU A 33 19.69 44.73 -12.54
CA GLU A 33 19.83 43.45 -13.23
C GLU A 33 20.49 42.35 -12.38
N TRP A 34 20.10 41.09 -12.61
CA TRP A 34 20.76 39.92 -12.03
C TRP A 34 21.36 39.04 -13.14
N THR A 35 22.64 39.26 -13.44
CA THR A 35 23.48 38.29 -14.14
C THR A 35 23.89 37.18 -13.16
N ARG A 36 23.72 35.93 -13.62
CA ARG A 36 24.09 34.71 -12.88
C ARG A 36 25.61 34.59 -12.77
N GLN A 37 26.18 34.61 -11.57
CA GLN A 37 27.39 33.84 -11.22
C GLN A 37 27.63 33.75 -9.70
N ARG A 38 27.58 32.50 -9.21
CA ARG A 38 28.22 31.80 -8.07
C ARG A 38 28.72 32.55 -6.82
N CYS A 39 28.19 32.04 -5.68
CA CYS A 39 28.81 31.69 -4.38
C CYS A 39 29.56 32.78 -3.57
N ILE A 40 29.37 32.90 -2.25
CA ILE A 40 30.16 32.19 -1.21
C ILE A 40 29.44 32.30 0.18
N TRP A 41 29.31 31.15 0.85
CA TRP A 41 29.43 30.88 2.30
C TRP A 41 28.60 31.68 3.35
N ARG A 42 27.79 30.97 4.15
CA ARG A 42 27.57 31.32 5.57
C ARG A 42 27.41 30.09 6.47
N PRO A 43 28.00 30.12 7.69
CA PRO A 43 27.97 29.05 8.67
C PRO A 43 26.76 29.21 9.60
N SER A 44 25.94 28.18 9.69
CA SER A 44 25.18 27.80 10.89
C SER A 44 24.31 26.62 10.52
N ASN A 45 24.64 25.48 11.13
CA ASN A 45 23.94 24.22 10.96
C ASN A 45 22.51 24.33 11.52
N ARG A 46 21.57 24.76 10.69
CA ARG A 46 20.14 24.39 10.77
C ARG A 46 19.39 24.89 9.54
N CYS A 47 19.38 24.05 8.50
CA CYS A 47 18.39 24.18 7.44
C CYS A 47 17.36 23.07 7.64
N TRP A 48 16.17 23.43 8.11
CA TRP A 48 14.98 22.59 7.96
C TRP A 48 14.55 22.67 6.49
N LEU A 49 15.26 21.93 5.62
CA LEU A 49 14.70 21.51 4.35
C LEU A 49 13.81 20.31 4.65
N SER A 50 12.53 20.60 4.73
CA SER A 50 11.43 19.65 4.66
C SER A 50 11.73 18.64 3.55
N GLY A 51 12.14 17.44 3.99
CA GLY A 51 12.46 16.32 3.13
C GLY A 51 11.24 15.88 2.34
N LYS A 52 11.10 16.41 1.13
CA LYS A 52 10.47 15.64 0.06
C LYS A 52 11.58 14.92 -0.66
N ARG A 53 11.99 13.78 -0.08
CA ARG A 53 12.69 12.73 -0.81
C ARG A 53 11.81 12.44 -2.03
N TYR A 54 12.36 12.64 -3.22
CA TYR A 54 11.78 12.10 -4.45
C TYR A 54 11.68 10.59 -4.19
N VAL A 55 10.49 10.10 -3.84
CA VAL A 55 10.29 8.66 -3.67
C VAL A 55 10.33 8.15 -5.08
N GLU A 56 11.49 7.62 -5.45
CA GLU A 56 11.71 6.79 -6.62
C GLU A 56 10.47 5.92 -6.81
N SER A 57 9.90 5.91 -8.02
CA SER A 57 8.69 5.17 -8.32
C SER A 57 8.86 3.71 -7.92
N VAL A 58 8.40 3.36 -6.72
CA VAL A 58 8.42 1.99 -6.22
C VAL A 58 7.51 1.23 -7.16
N ASN A 59 8.12 0.47 -8.08
CA ASN A 59 7.36 -0.42 -8.95
C ASN A 59 6.47 -1.26 -8.06
N LYS A 60 5.17 -1.27 -8.37
CA LYS A 60 4.24 -2.14 -7.66
C LYS A 60 4.70 -3.58 -7.92
N PRO A 61 4.92 -4.40 -6.88
CA PRO A 61 5.34 -5.77 -7.07
C PRO A 61 4.33 -6.47 -7.99
N GLN A 62 4.84 -7.13 -9.02
CA GLN A 62 4.03 -7.90 -9.96
C GLN A 62 3.85 -9.35 -9.49
N THR A 63 4.77 -9.82 -8.65
CA THR A 63 4.79 -11.18 -8.11
C THR A 63 4.81 -11.19 -6.58
N VAL A 64 4.38 -12.29 -5.97
CA VAL A 64 4.44 -12.48 -4.51
C VAL A 64 5.90 -12.52 -4.04
N ASP A 65 6.81 -13.05 -4.86
CA ASP A 65 8.25 -13.07 -4.56
C ASP A 65 8.82 -11.64 -4.48
N GLU A 66 8.56 -10.79 -5.47
CA GLU A 66 8.94 -9.36 -5.44
C GLU A 66 8.32 -8.62 -4.24
N TYR A 67 7.09 -8.98 -3.87
CA TYR A 67 6.45 -8.42 -2.67
C TYR A 67 7.25 -8.77 -1.42
N LEU A 68 7.68 -10.03 -1.24
CA LEU A 68 8.47 -10.46 -0.09
C LEU A 68 9.86 -9.84 -0.04
N GLU A 69 10.50 -9.66 -1.20
CA GLU A 69 11.82 -9.02 -1.33
C GLU A 69 11.78 -7.52 -1.02
N SER A 70 10.62 -6.88 -1.16
CA SER A 70 10.46 -5.45 -0.84
C SER A 70 10.50 -5.14 0.67
N PHE A 71 10.40 -6.16 1.53
CA PHE A 71 10.42 -6.01 2.98
C PHE A 71 11.82 -6.24 3.58
N PRO A 72 12.13 -5.62 4.73
CA PRO A 72 13.35 -5.94 5.48
C PRO A 72 13.35 -7.41 5.91
N GLU A 73 14.56 -7.96 6.14
CA GLU A 73 14.81 -9.39 6.36
C GLU A 73 13.88 -10.03 7.42
N GLU A 74 13.66 -9.38 8.56
CA GLU A 74 12.79 -9.91 9.63
C GLU A 74 11.33 -10.08 9.17
N ALA A 75 10.82 -9.08 8.44
CA ALA A 75 9.46 -9.10 7.92
C ALA A 75 9.34 -10.11 6.77
N SER A 76 10.33 -10.13 5.87
CA SER A 76 10.39 -11.09 4.76
C SER A 76 10.39 -12.53 5.26
N ARG A 77 11.19 -12.85 6.29
CA ARG A 77 11.20 -14.18 6.93
C ARG A 77 9.83 -14.56 7.48
N ARG A 78 9.16 -13.65 8.19
CA ARG A 78 7.82 -13.93 8.73
C ARG A 78 6.79 -14.16 7.62
N LEU A 79 6.82 -13.34 6.57
CA LEU A 79 5.88 -13.48 5.46
C LEU A 79 6.15 -14.77 4.67
N ALA A 80 7.41 -15.19 4.55
CA ALA A 80 7.78 -16.47 3.96
C ALA A 80 7.27 -17.66 4.80
N GLU A 81 7.35 -17.59 6.13
CA GLU A 81 6.74 -18.59 7.03
C GLU A 81 5.23 -18.70 6.81
N LEU A 82 4.53 -17.56 6.71
CA LEU A 82 3.08 -17.52 6.43
C LEU A 82 2.75 -18.07 5.04
N ARG A 83 3.56 -17.78 4.02
CA ARG A 83 3.43 -18.34 2.67
C ARG A 83 3.58 -19.86 2.68
N GLN A 84 4.60 -20.37 3.37
CA GLN A 84 4.85 -21.81 3.49
C GLN A 84 3.68 -22.51 4.21
N LEU A 85 3.19 -21.93 5.31
CA LEU A 85 2.01 -22.42 6.02
C LEU A 85 0.80 -22.47 5.08
N SER A 86 0.53 -21.37 4.36
CA SER A 86 -0.61 -21.26 3.45
C SER A 86 -0.57 -22.31 2.35
N ARG A 87 0.59 -22.51 1.71
CA ARG A 87 0.80 -23.53 0.67
C ARG A 87 0.68 -24.96 1.19
N THR A 88 1.12 -25.20 2.43
CA THR A 88 1.02 -26.53 3.06
C THR A 88 -0.42 -26.88 3.42
N GLN A 89 -1.17 -25.90 3.97
CA GLN A 89 -2.54 -26.11 4.39
C GLN A 89 -3.51 -26.15 3.20
N VAL A 90 -3.22 -25.40 2.13
CA VAL A 90 -4.12 -25.25 0.97
C VAL A 90 -3.37 -25.38 -0.34
N PRO A 91 -2.91 -26.59 -0.71
CA PRO A 91 -2.16 -26.79 -1.95
C PRO A 91 -3.01 -26.57 -3.22
N GLN A 92 -4.34 -26.53 -3.08
CA GLN A 92 -5.30 -26.31 -4.17
C GLN A 92 -5.60 -24.82 -4.41
N ALA A 93 -5.14 -23.92 -3.53
CA ALA A 93 -5.44 -22.50 -3.68
C ALA A 93 -4.45 -21.83 -4.67
N ASP A 94 -5.01 -20.99 -5.53
CA ASP A 94 -4.25 -20.10 -6.41
C ASP A 94 -3.63 -18.96 -5.59
N GLU A 95 -2.30 -18.90 -5.61
CA GLU A 95 -1.54 -17.80 -5.03
C GLU A 95 -1.45 -16.64 -6.02
N GLY A 96 -1.85 -15.43 -5.60
CA GLY A 96 -1.73 -14.23 -6.43
C GLY A 96 -1.66 -12.95 -5.61
N LEU A 97 -1.53 -11.80 -6.30
CA LEU A 97 -1.58 -10.49 -5.67
C LEU A 97 -2.96 -9.87 -5.83
N LYS A 98 -3.61 -9.54 -4.72
CA LYS A 98 -4.86 -8.77 -4.68
C LYS A 98 -4.65 -7.54 -3.80
N TRP A 99 -5.02 -6.38 -4.33
CA TRP A 99 -4.83 -5.09 -3.64
C TRP A 99 -3.40 -4.83 -3.14
N GLY A 100 -2.40 -5.35 -3.85
CA GLY A 100 -0.99 -5.21 -3.49
C GLY A 100 -0.54 -6.08 -2.31
N SER A 101 -1.31 -7.10 -1.95
CA SER A 101 -0.95 -8.10 -0.93
C SER A 101 -1.15 -9.52 -1.46
N PRO A 102 -0.34 -10.50 -0.99
CA PRO A 102 -0.53 -11.90 -1.33
C PRO A 102 -1.88 -12.43 -0.83
N ALA A 103 -2.65 -13.01 -1.74
CA ALA A 103 -3.98 -13.55 -1.51
C ALA A 103 -4.07 -14.97 -2.06
N TYR A 104 -4.79 -15.82 -1.33
CA TYR A 104 -5.04 -17.20 -1.72
C TYR A 104 -6.49 -17.34 -2.10
N SER A 105 -6.71 -17.72 -3.35
CA SER A 105 -8.05 -17.89 -3.91
C SER A 105 -8.33 -19.37 -4.17
N LEU A 106 -9.56 -19.80 -3.94
CA LEU A 106 -10.03 -21.13 -4.27
C LEU A 106 -11.29 -20.96 -5.12
N ASP A 107 -11.32 -21.59 -6.30
CA ASP A 107 -12.44 -21.49 -7.25
C ASP A 107 -12.87 -20.05 -7.56
N GLY A 108 -11.89 -19.13 -7.66
CA GLY A 108 -12.11 -17.70 -7.93
C GLY A 108 -12.55 -16.85 -6.73
N THR A 109 -12.75 -17.44 -5.56
CA THR A 109 -13.09 -16.72 -4.32
C THR A 109 -11.87 -16.58 -3.42
N ILE A 110 -11.72 -15.42 -2.77
CA ILE A 110 -10.61 -15.19 -1.83
C ILE A 110 -10.90 -15.91 -0.51
N MET A 111 -9.98 -16.78 -0.08
CA MET A 111 -10.06 -17.47 1.21
C MET A 111 -9.46 -16.62 2.32
N PHE A 112 -8.22 -16.16 2.10
CA PHE A 112 -7.47 -15.34 3.05
C PHE A 112 -6.39 -14.51 2.35
N ILE A 113 -5.93 -13.48 3.04
CA ILE A 113 -4.89 -12.54 2.59
C ILE A 113 -3.89 -12.36 3.72
N PHE A 114 -2.60 -12.31 3.40
CA PHE A 114 -1.62 -11.79 4.36
C PHE A 114 -0.96 -10.52 3.83
N ALA A 115 -0.63 -9.61 4.74
CA ALA A 115 -0.01 -8.34 4.41
C ALA A 115 1.10 -8.01 5.43
N GLY A 116 2.25 -7.59 4.94
CA GLY A 116 3.35 -7.08 5.76
C GLY A 116 3.17 -5.62 6.14
N TYR A 117 3.39 -5.29 7.40
CA TYR A 117 3.50 -3.93 7.93
C TYR A 117 4.87 -3.71 8.57
N GLN A 118 5.15 -2.48 9.03
CA GLN A 118 6.47 -2.14 9.58
C GLN A 118 6.88 -2.97 10.80
N GLN A 119 5.94 -3.39 11.64
CA GLN A 119 6.23 -4.08 12.91
C GLN A 119 5.51 -5.44 13.08
N HIS A 120 4.64 -5.79 12.14
CA HIS A 120 3.79 -6.97 12.23
C HIS A 120 3.33 -7.40 10.83
N ALA A 121 2.98 -8.66 10.69
CA ALA A 121 2.17 -9.14 9.57
C ALA A 121 0.70 -9.18 10.01
N ASN A 122 -0.22 -8.84 9.11
CA ASN A 122 -1.63 -9.14 9.29
C ASN A 122 -2.00 -10.37 8.49
N PHE A 123 -2.84 -11.20 9.09
CA PHE A 123 -3.48 -12.31 8.43
C PHE A 123 -4.99 -12.14 8.47
N VAL A 124 -5.63 -12.10 7.31
CA VAL A 124 -7.00 -11.64 7.13
C VAL A 124 -7.87 -12.78 6.65
N PHE A 125 -8.94 -13.03 7.38
CA PHE A 125 -10.01 -13.97 7.06
C PHE A 125 -11.36 -13.24 7.01
N THR A 126 -12.42 -13.97 6.68
CA THR A 126 -13.78 -13.46 6.81
C THR A 126 -14.14 -13.25 8.29
N PRO A 127 -15.04 -12.29 8.59
CA PRO A 127 -15.50 -12.05 9.95
C PRO A 127 -16.16 -13.28 10.61
N SER A 128 -16.80 -14.15 9.82
CA SER A 128 -17.43 -15.39 10.29
C SER A 128 -16.40 -16.35 10.88
N THR A 129 -15.30 -16.57 10.15
CA THR A 129 -14.19 -17.41 10.63
C THR A 129 -13.57 -16.82 11.89
N LEU A 130 -13.38 -15.50 12.00
CA LEU A 130 -12.87 -14.91 13.24
C LEU A 130 -13.81 -15.14 14.43
N GLN A 131 -15.12 -14.99 14.23
CA GLN A 131 -16.11 -15.18 15.29
C GLN A 131 -16.06 -16.60 15.87
N ALA A 132 -15.90 -17.62 15.01
CA ALA A 132 -15.78 -19.01 15.44
C ALA A 132 -14.55 -19.28 16.33
N PHE A 133 -13.47 -18.50 16.19
CA PHE A 133 -12.21 -18.68 16.92
C PHE A 133 -11.94 -17.59 17.97
N THR A 134 -12.94 -16.79 18.34
CA THR A 134 -12.79 -15.64 19.26
C THR A 134 -12.13 -16.03 20.59
N ALA A 135 -12.48 -17.19 21.15
CA ALA A 135 -11.91 -17.67 22.43
C ALA A 135 -10.41 -17.95 22.34
N GLU A 136 -9.95 -18.48 21.21
CA GLU A 136 -8.55 -18.83 20.97
C GLU A 136 -7.72 -17.59 20.58
N LEU A 137 -8.38 -16.59 20.00
CA LEU A 137 -7.79 -15.32 19.62
C LEU A 137 -7.70 -14.30 20.77
N ALA A 138 -8.18 -14.63 21.98
CA ALA A 138 -8.18 -13.72 23.12
C ALA A 138 -6.78 -13.18 23.49
N GLY A 139 -5.72 -13.91 23.17
CA GLY A 139 -4.33 -13.49 23.39
C GLY A 139 -3.71 -12.65 22.25
N PHE A 140 -4.41 -12.47 21.14
CA PHE A 140 -3.90 -11.78 19.95
C PHE A 140 -4.62 -10.45 19.71
N GLN A 141 -3.92 -9.49 19.11
CA GLN A 141 -4.55 -8.27 18.63
C GLN A 141 -5.32 -8.59 17.33
N THR A 142 -6.64 -8.44 17.35
CA THR A 142 -7.51 -8.69 16.20
C THR A 142 -8.26 -7.43 15.76
N GLY A 143 -8.56 -7.35 14.46
CA GLY A 143 -9.41 -6.33 13.84
C GLY A 143 -10.71 -6.92 13.32
N LYS A 144 -11.39 -6.23 12.38
CA LYS A 144 -12.68 -6.65 11.76
C LYS A 144 -12.62 -7.95 10.92
N GLY A 145 -11.55 -8.73 11.03
CA GLY A 145 -11.24 -9.85 10.13
C GLY A 145 -9.74 -10.12 10.05
N SER A 146 -8.91 -9.25 10.63
CA SER A 146 -7.46 -9.39 10.64
C SER A 146 -6.94 -9.88 12.00
N ILE A 147 -5.90 -10.69 11.96
CA ILE A 147 -5.11 -11.14 13.09
C ILE A 147 -3.73 -10.50 12.95
N LYS A 148 -3.30 -9.77 13.96
CA LYS A 148 -2.01 -9.09 13.98
C LYS A 148 -0.95 -9.99 14.59
N LEU A 149 0.05 -10.33 13.78
CA LEU A 149 1.15 -11.22 14.13
C LEU A 149 2.47 -10.41 14.23
N PRO A 150 2.99 -10.16 15.45
CA PRO A 150 4.24 -9.42 15.62
C PRO A 150 5.45 -10.25 15.15
N TYR A 151 6.44 -9.61 14.54
CA TYR A 151 7.65 -10.28 14.02
C TYR A 151 8.56 -10.91 15.09
N SER A 152 8.41 -10.50 16.36
CA SER A 152 9.19 -10.99 17.49
C SER A 152 8.62 -12.25 18.17
N GLY A 153 7.38 -12.63 17.89
CA GLY A 153 6.69 -13.77 18.54
C GLY A 153 6.65 -15.04 17.69
N PRO A 154 6.36 -16.21 18.27
CA PRO A 154 6.15 -17.44 17.50
C PRO A 154 4.91 -17.32 16.60
N VAL A 155 4.96 -17.97 15.44
CA VAL A 155 3.78 -18.10 14.55
C VAL A 155 2.87 -19.20 15.11
N PRO A 156 1.59 -18.93 15.40
CA PRO A 156 0.67 -19.94 15.92
C PRO A 156 0.17 -20.83 14.78
N THR A 157 1.07 -21.66 14.23
CA THR A 157 0.84 -22.48 13.03
C THR A 157 -0.39 -23.38 13.14
N GLU A 158 -0.60 -23.98 14.30
CA GLU A 158 -1.73 -24.88 14.55
C GLU A 158 -3.07 -24.13 14.51
N LEU A 159 -3.15 -22.97 15.16
CA LEU A 159 -4.36 -22.13 15.15
C LEU A 159 -4.67 -21.66 13.73
N LEU A 160 -3.66 -21.15 13.01
CA LEU A 160 -3.83 -20.69 11.63
C LEU A 160 -4.26 -21.82 10.69
N GLY A 161 -3.75 -23.04 10.89
CA GLY A 161 -4.18 -24.23 10.16
C GLY A 161 -5.66 -24.54 10.41
N ARG A 162 -6.10 -24.57 11.67
CA ARG A 162 -7.51 -24.81 12.02
C ARG A 162 -8.44 -23.73 11.46
N MET A 163 -8.03 -22.46 11.53
CA MET A 163 -8.81 -21.35 10.95
C MET A 163 -8.92 -21.47 9.43
N THR A 164 -7.81 -21.79 8.76
CA THR A 164 -7.78 -21.99 7.30
C THR A 164 -8.68 -23.15 6.88
N ALA A 165 -8.60 -24.28 7.57
CA ALA A 165 -9.45 -25.43 7.31
C ALA A 165 -10.93 -25.11 7.52
N HIS A 166 -11.26 -24.38 8.60
CA HIS A 166 -12.63 -23.93 8.85
C HIS A 166 -13.14 -23.02 7.73
N ARG A 167 -12.32 -22.05 7.27
CA ARG A 167 -12.67 -21.14 6.19
C ARG A 167 -12.96 -21.86 4.87
N ILE A 168 -12.16 -22.88 4.53
CA ILE A 168 -12.39 -23.71 3.34
C ILE A 168 -13.69 -24.49 3.47
N ARG A 169 -13.98 -25.01 4.66
CA ARG A 169 -15.24 -25.70 4.94
C ARG A 169 -16.44 -24.76 4.75
N GLU A 170 -16.41 -23.57 5.35
CA GLU A 170 -17.46 -22.54 5.17
C GLU A 170 -17.64 -22.15 3.70
N PHE A 171 -16.55 -22.08 2.92
CA PHE A 171 -16.65 -21.80 1.49
C PHE A 171 -17.33 -22.94 0.71
N ARG A 172 -16.96 -24.19 0.98
CA ARG A 172 -17.46 -25.37 0.26
C ARG A 172 -18.88 -25.76 0.66
N GLU A 173 -19.20 -25.68 1.95
CA GLU A 173 -20.48 -26.14 2.52
C GLU A 173 -21.51 -25.01 2.59
N ASP A 174 -21.12 -23.86 3.13
CA ASP A 174 -22.03 -22.75 3.43
C ASP A 174 -22.05 -21.69 2.31
N GLY A 175 -21.15 -21.79 1.33
CA GLY A 175 -21.05 -20.85 0.21
C GLY A 175 -20.65 -19.43 0.63
N VAL A 176 -19.98 -19.28 1.78
CA VAL A 176 -19.61 -17.96 2.32
C VAL A 176 -18.52 -17.33 1.44
N LEU A 177 -18.92 -16.29 0.71
CA LEU A 177 -18.03 -15.49 -0.13
C LEU A 177 -17.26 -14.45 0.68
N TRP A 178 -16.22 -13.90 0.06
CA TRP A 178 -15.51 -12.75 0.59
C TRP A 178 -16.41 -11.51 0.56
N MET A 179 -16.74 -10.94 1.74
CA MET A 179 -17.63 -9.78 1.92
C MET A 179 -16.89 -8.60 2.56
#